data_AF-A0AAV3EKT3-F1
#
_entry.id   AF-A0AAV3EKT3-F1
#
_cell.length_a   1.000
_cell.length_b   1.000
_cell.length_c   1.000
_cell.angle_alpha   90.00
_cell.angle_beta   90.00
_cell.angle_gamma   90.00
#
_symmetry.space_group_name_H-M   'P 1'
#
loop_
_entity.id
_entity.type
_entity.pdbx_description
1 polymer ?
#
loop_
_entity_poly.entity_id
_entity_poly.type
_entity_poly.pdbx_seq_one_letter_code
_entity_poly.pdbx_strand_id
1 'polypeptide(L)'
;MPSIRLYYFVQIIVSMLFTSFVLFGIIKFLNVWLITINYRIILIIFIVVFVIYSVVKKYITRSAFFNNYIFEIELNYQNKIYKFRGFLDTGNELYEPVSGLPVIIVEKRCIPGVFYHEKYFYKIPYKVITGDTSYFEGIKIKNVYFKNNNRDFYADVILCTTNTLLDSNKRFEAILSRCII
;
A
#
# COMPACT_ATOMS: atom_id res chain seq x y z
N MET A 1 16.53 -11.06 35.73
CA MET A 1 15.74 -11.72 34.66
C MET A 1 14.47 -12.46 35.12
N PRO A 2 14.39 -13.15 36.28
CA PRO A 2 13.15 -13.84 36.69
C PRO A 2 12.05 -12.91 37.23
N SER A 3 12.42 -11.75 37.82
CA SER A 3 11.47 -10.78 38.39
C SER A 3 10.54 -10.13 37.35
N ILE A 4 11.06 -9.86 36.15
CA ILE A 4 10.28 -9.25 35.05
C ILE A 4 9.20 -10.20 34.53
N ARG A 5 9.51 -11.50 34.40
CA ARG A 5 8.51 -12.51 33.99
C ARG A 5 7.41 -12.68 35.04
N LEU A 6 7.77 -12.65 36.32
CA LEU A 6 6.81 -12.73 37.43
C LEU A 6 5.88 -11.52 37.45
N TYR A 7 6.40 -10.31 37.21
CA TYR A 7 5.60 -9.09 37.12
C TYR A 7 4.54 -9.17 36.01
N TYR A 8 4.92 -9.57 34.78
CA TYR A 8 3.97 -9.75 33.69
C TYR A 8 2.92 -10.83 33.99
N PHE A 9 3.33 -11.93 34.63
CA PHE A 9 2.40 -12.99 35.02
C PHE A 9 1.35 -12.50 36.02
N VAL A 10 1.76 -11.76 37.05
CA VAL A 10 0.85 -11.15 38.03
C VAL A 10 -0.06 -10.12 37.36
N GLN A 11 0.49 -9.28 36.48
CA GLN A 11 -0.28 -8.28 35.73
C GLN A 11 -1.38 -8.93 34.88
N ILE A 12 -1.07 -10.05 34.21
CA ILE A 12 -2.06 -10.81 33.42
C ILE A 12 -3.18 -11.31 34.33
N ILE A 13 -2.88 -11.94 35.47
CA ILE A 13 -3.88 -12.46 36.40
C ILE A 13 -4.79 -11.33 36.93
N VAL A 14 -4.20 -10.22 37.37
CA VAL A 14 -4.97 -9.07 37.88
C VAL A 14 -5.88 -8.50 36.78
N SER A 15 -5.38 -8.39 35.54
CA SER A 15 -6.20 -7.93 34.41
C SER A 15 -7.36 -8.89 34.09
N MET A 16 -7.15 -10.21 34.19
CA MET A 16 -8.20 -11.20 33.97
C MET A 16 -9.28 -11.14 35.05
N LEU A 17 -8.90 -10.97 36.32
CA LEU A 17 -9.84 -10.82 37.42
C LEU A 17 -10.66 -9.54 37.30
N PHE A 18 -10.02 -8.42 36.97
CA PHE A 18 -10.69 -7.13 36.81
C PHE A 18 -11.68 -7.15 35.64
N THR A 19 -11.28 -7.69 34.49
CA THR A 19 -12.15 -7.81 33.31
C THR A 19 -13.34 -8.72 33.58
N SER A 20 -13.15 -9.83 34.31
CA SER A 20 -14.23 -10.73 34.71
C SER A 20 -15.24 -10.05 35.64
N PHE A 21 -14.77 -9.24 36.59
CA PHE A 21 -15.63 -8.46 37.50
C PHE A 21 -16.47 -7.43 36.74
N VAL A 22 -15.84 -6.68 35.82
CA VAL A 22 -16.54 -5.69 34.98
C VAL A 22 -17.58 -6.35 34.09
N LEU A 23 -17.24 -7.47 33.44
CA LEU A 23 -18.17 -8.26 32.62
C LEU A 23 -19.37 -8.74 33.43
N PHE A 24 -19.14 -9.28 34.62
CA PHE A 24 -20.22 -9.73 35.50
C PHE A 24 -21.13 -8.57 35.94
N GLY A 25 -20.54 -7.41 36.27
CA GLY A 25 -21.27 -6.20 36.62
C GLY A 25 -22.16 -5.71 35.49
N ILE A 26 -21.65 -5.69 34.25
CA ILE A 26 -22.41 -5.32 33.05
C ILE A 26 -23.56 -6.33 32.83
N ILE A 27 -23.29 -7.64 32.94
CA ILE A 27 -24.31 -8.68 32.77
C ILE A 27 -25.41 -8.52 33.83
N LYS A 28 -25.06 -8.29 35.10
CA LYS A 28 -26.04 -8.10 36.18
C LYS A 28 -26.85 -6.81 36.00
N PHE A 29 -26.20 -5.70 35.64
CA PHE A 29 -26.88 -4.43 35.36
C PHE A 29 -27.86 -4.55 34.19
N LEU A 30 -27.43 -5.18 33.10
CA LEU A 30 -28.29 -5.49 31.95
C LEU A 30 -29.42 -6.46 32.33
N ASN A 31 -29.18 -7.46 33.17
CA ASN A 31 -30.20 -8.41 33.60
C ASN A 31 -31.28 -7.77 34.49
N VAL A 32 -30.89 -6.81 35.36
CA VAL A 32 -31.83 -6.03 36.19
C VAL A 32 -32.71 -5.10 35.35
N TRP A 33 -32.17 -4.49 34.29
CA TRP A 33 -32.94 -3.60 33.40
C TRP A 33 -33.65 -4.31 32.23
N LEU A 34 -33.14 -5.45 31.78
CA LEU A 34 -33.63 -6.25 30.65
C LEU A 34 -34.01 -7.65 31.17
N ILE A 35 -35.11 -7.71 31.91
CA ILE A 35 -35.56 -8.82 32.79
C ILE A 35 -35.69 -10.21 32.13
N THR A 36 -35.49 -10.35 30.82
CA THR A 36 -35.73 -11.62 30.10
C THR A 36 -34.72 -11.95 29.00
N ILE A 37 -33.53 -11.31 28.96
CA ILE A 37 -32.55 -11.64 27.92
C ILE A 37 -31.68 -12.83 28.33
N ASN A 38 -31.76 -13.90 27.55
CA ASN A 38 -30.92 -15.08 27.68
C ASN A 38 -29.44 -14.69 27.46
N TYR A 39 -28.57 -14.96 28.43
CA TYR A 39 -27.13 -14.66 28.37
C TYR A 39 -26.44 -15.28 27.13
N ARG A 40 -26.97 -16.38 26.60
CA ARG A 40 -26.49 -17.00 25.35
C ARG A 40 -26.64 -16.07 24.15
N ILE A 41 -27.72 -15.28 24.10
CA ILE A 41 -27.98 -14.29 23.04
C ILE A 41 -26.97 -13.15 23.14
N ILE A 42 -26.70 -12.66 24.35
CA ILE A 42 -25.69 -11.61 24.58
C ILE A 42 -24.30 -12.08 24.12
N LEU A 43 -23.95 -13.33 24.43
CA LEU A 43 -22.67 -13.93 24.02
C LEU A 43 -22.58 -14.07 22.49
N ILE A 44 -23.66 -14.49 21.82
CA ILE A 44 -23.72 -14.55 20.36
C ILE A 44 -23.57 -13.16 19.75
N ILE A 45 -24.26 -12.14 20.25
CA ILE A 45 -24.14 -10.75 19.78
C ILE A 45 -22.69 -10.28 19.92
N PHE A 46 -22.05 -10.56 21.06
CA PHE A 46 -20.65 -10.18 21.29
C PHE A 46 -19.70 -10.85 20.30
N ILE A 47 -19.87 -12.15 20.02
CA ILE A 47 -19.08 -12.87 19.00
C ILE A 47 -19.29 -12.24 17.62
N VAL A 48 -20.54 -11.95 17.24
CA VAL A 48 -20.86 -11.35 15.94
C VAL A 48 -20.21 -9.98 15.80
N VAL A 49 -20.34 -9.12 16.81
CA VAL A 49 -19.71 -7.78 16.82
C VAL A 49 -18.19 -7.90 16.74
N PHE A 50 -17.59 -8.85 17.48
CA PHE A 50 -16.15 -9.08 17.44
C PHE A 50 -15.67 -9.52 16.05
N VAL A 51 -16.40 -10.45 15.41
CA VAL A 51 -16.08 -10.91 14.05
C VAL A 51 -16.19 -9.75 13.06
N ILE A 52 -17.28 -8.97 13.10
CA ILE A 52 -17.46 -7.79 12.24
C ILE A 52 -16.32 -6.80 12.43
N TYR A 53 -15.99 -6.47 13.69
CA TYR A 53 -14.88 -5.59 14.03
C TYR A 53 -13.55 -6.10 13.44
N SER A 54 -13.26 -7.40 13.57
CA SER A 54 -12.02 -7.99 13.06
C SER A 54 -11.90 -7.90 11.53
N VAL A 55 -13.01 -8.12 10.81
CA VAL A 55 -13.07 -8.04 9.34
C VAL A 55 -12.89 -6.59 8.89
N VAL A 56 -13.62 -5.66 9.50
CA VAL A 56 -13.54 -4.23 9.18
C VAL A 56 -12.13 -3.71 9.45
N LYS A 57 -11.56 -4.03 10.61
CA LYS A 57 -10.18 -3.64 10.96
C LYS A 57 -9.19 -4.14 9.91
N LYS A 58 -9.27 -5.42 9.51
CA LYS A 58 -8.40 -6.01 8.49
C LYS A 58 -8.51 -5.27 7.16
N TYR A 59 -9.72 -4.92 6.73
CA TYR A 59 -9.96 -4.18 5.50
C TYR A 59 -9.34 -2.77 5.54
N ILE A 60 -9.57 -2.04 6.63
CA ILE A 60 -9.01 -0.69 6.83
C ILE A 60 -7.48 -0.75 6.85
N THR A 61 -6.89 -1.67 7.61
CA THR A 61 -5.42 -1.80 7.69
C THR A 61 -4.80 -2.16 6.35
N ARG A 62 -5.46 -3.01 5.55
CA ARG A 62 -4.97 -3.38 4.21
C ARG A 62 -5.03 -2.20 3.25
N SER A 63 -6.09 -1.41 3.31
CA SER A 63 -6.24 -0.19 2.49
C SER A 63 -5.19 0.86 2.86
N ALA A 64 -4.98 1.09 4.15
CA ALA A 64 -3.94 1.98 4.65
C ALA A 64 -2.53 1.53 4.22
N PHE A 65 -2.25 0.22 4.33
CA PHE A 65 -0.98 -0.34 3.86
C PHE A 65 -0.79 -0.11 2.36
N PHE A 66 -1.80 -0.40 1.53
CA PHE A 66 -1.71 -0.20 0.08
C PHE A 66 -1.46 1.28 -0.29
N ASN A 67 -2.15 2.21 0.38
CA ASN A 67 -1.96 3.65 0.14
C ASN A 67 -0.54 4.13 0.44
N ASN A 68 0.18 3.48 1.36
CA ASN A 68 1.58 3.80 1.63
C ASN A 68 2.52 3.47 0.46
N TYR A 69 2.08 2.69 -0.53
CA TYR A 69 2.85 2.37 -1.74
C TYR A 69 2.40 3.18 -2.97
N ILE A 70 1.40 4.06 -2.82
CA ILE A 70 0.93 4.91 -3.91
C ILE A 70 1.61 6.27 -3.83
N PHE A 71 2.23 6.68 -4.93
CA PHE A 71 2.85 7.98 -5.10
C PHE A 71 2.07 8.79 -6.12
N GLU A 72 1.72 10.02 -5.78
CA GLU A 72 1.37 11.05 -6.76
C GLU A 72 2.66 11.51 -7.45
N ILE A 73 2.66 11.48 -8.77
CA ILE A 73 3.82 11.77 -9.60
C ILE A 73 3.49 12.99 -10.45
N GLU A 74 4.42 13.93 -10.46
CA GLU A 74 4.37 15.10 -11.34
C GLU A 74 5.67 15.18 -12.12
N LEU A 75 5.55 15.13 -13.45
CA LEU A 75 6.68 15.30 -14.36
C LEU A 75 6.45 16.46 -15.31
N ASN A 76 7.52 17.18 -15.62
CA ASN A 76 7.53 18.25 -16.60
C ASN A 76 8.30 17.77 -17.83
N TYR A 77 7.63 17.76 -18.98
CA TYR A 77 8.24 17.41 -20.26
C TYR A 77 7.77 18.41 -21.33
N GLN A 78 8.71 19.09 -21.97
CA GLN A 78 8.45 20.11 -23.01
C GLN A 78 7.42 21.17 -22.57
N ASN A 79 7.56 21.72 -21.35
CA ASN A 79 6.65 22.69 -20.74
C ASN A 79 5.20 22.16 -20.51
N LYS A 80 4.97 20.85 -20.63
CA LYS A 80 3.73 20.21 -20.23
C LYS A 80 3.93 19.44 -18.93
N ILE A 81 3.01 19.68 -18.00
CA ILE A 81 2.98 18.99 -16.72
C ILE A 81 2.02 17.81 -16.83
N TYR A 82 2.52 16.63 -16.50
CA TYR A 82 1.74 15.40 -16.45
C TYR A 82 1.64 14.92 -15.00
N LYS A 83 0.42 14.57 -14.57
CA LYS A 83 0.14 14.10 -13.22
C LYS A 83 -0.57 12.76 -13.26
N PHE A 84 -0.07 11.78 -12.51
CA PHE A 84 -0.64 10.44 -12.41
C PHE A 84 -0.21 9.77 -11.10
N ARG A 85 -0.83 8.64 -10.75
CA ARG A 85 -0.48 7.87 -9.56
C ARG A 85 0.34 6.65 -9.95
N GLY A 86 1.45 6.43 -9.26
CA GLY A 86 2.30 5.26 -9.42
C GLY A 86 2.26 4.36 -8.20
N PHE A 87 2.21 3.04 -8.43
CA PHE A 87 2.36 2.03 -7.39
C PHE A 87 3.84 1.61 -7.29
N LEU A 88 4.40 1.74 -6.09
CA LEU A 88 5.71 1.21 -5.74
C LEU A 88 5.67 -0.31 -5.68
N ASP A 89 6.12 -0.94 -6.76
CA ASP A 89 6.31 -2.37 -6.81
C ASP A 89 7.68 -2.72 -6.24
N THR A 90 7.71 -2.99 -4.93
CA THR A 90 8.94 -3.45 -4.28
C THR A 90 9.46 -4.75 -4.87
N GLY A 91 8.68 -5.58 -5.57
CA GLY A 91 9.19 -6.78 -6.24
C GLY A 91 9.94 -6.49 -7.53
N ASN A 92 9.84 -5.27 -8.06
CA ASN A 92 10.41 -4.87 -9.33
C ASN A 92 11.77 -4.17 -9.12
N GLU A 93 12.83 -4.77 -9.64
CA GLU A 93 14.20 -4.23 -9.61
C GLU A 93 14.59 -3.65 -10.97
N LEU A 94 13.63 -3.16 -11.75
CA LEU A 94 13.92 -2.60 -13.06
C LEU A 94 14.68 -1.27 -12.92
N TYR A 95 15.90 -1.23 -13.46
CA TYR A 95 16.73 -0.03 -13.57
C TYR A 95 17.39 0.00 -14.94
N GLU A 96 17.85 1.18 -15.36
CA GLU A 96 18.65 1.32 -16.57
C GLU A 96 20.12 0.95 -16.25
N PRO A 97 20.70 -0.06 -16.92
CA PRO A 97 21.93 -0.71 -16.49
C PRO A 97 23.18 0.18 -16.51
N VAL A 98 23.23 1.23 -17.34
CA VAL A 98 24.43 2.08 -17.48
C VAL A 98 24.43 3.23 -16.47
N SER A 99 23.32 3.95 -16.36
CA SER A 99 23.17 5.11 -15.48
C SER A 99 22.69 4.76 -14.07
N GLY A 100 22.18 3.54 -13.86
CA GLY A 100 21.60 3.10 -12.59
C GLY A 100 20.28 3.79 -12.26
N LEU A 101 19.68 4.53 -13.21
CA LEU A 101 18.46 5.27 -12.96
C LEU A 101 17.26 4.32 -12.83
N PRO A 102 16.35 4.59 -11.89
CA PRO A 102 15.15 3.79 -11.74
C PRO A 102 14.21 3.96 -12.93
N VAL A 103 13.44 2.91 -13.20
CA VAL A 103 12.50 2.88 -14.33
C VAL A 103 11.06 3.02 -13.83
N ILE A 104 10.29 3.84 -14.54
CA ILE A 104 8.85 4.02 -14.35
C ILE A 104 8.14 3.53 -15.61
N ILE A 105 7.15 2.67 -15.44
CA ILE A 105 6.29 2.22 -16.53
C ILE A 105 4.94 2.87 -16.34
N VAL A 106 4.53 3.75 -17.24
CA VAL A 106 3.24 4.45 -17.18
C VAL A 106 2.36 4.07 -18.35
N GLU A 107 1.05 4.04 -18.13
CA GLU A 107 0.09 3.84 -19.20
C GLU A 107 0.16 4.98 -20.22
N LYS A 108 0.20 4.62 -21.51
CA LYS A 108 0.34 5.59 -22.62
C LYS A 108 -0.75 6.67 -22.61
N ARG A 109 -1.94 6.36 -22.09
CA ARG A 109 -3.06 7.30 -21.96
C ARG A 109 -2.77 8.48 -21.03
N CYS A 110 -1.87 8.32 -20.05
CA CYS A 110 -1.56 9.36 -19.07
C CYS A 110 -0.54 10.38 -19.60
N ILE A 111 0.26 9.98 -20.59
CA ILE A 111 1.32 10.81 -21.17
C ILE A 111 1.28 10.80 -22.71
N PRO A 112 0.16 11.22 -23.33
CA PRO A 112 0.07 11.31 -24.78
C PRO A 112 1.07 12.36 -25.29
N GLY A 113 1.74 12.07 -26.40
CA GLY A 113 2.68 13.01 -27.02
C GLY A 113 4.15 12.78 -26.68
N VAL A 114 4.43 12.26 -25.49
CA VAL A 114 5.80 12.27 -24.92
C VAL A 114 6.82 11.53 -25.80
N PHE A 115 6.44 10.36 -26.32
CA PHE A 115 7.32 9.51 -27.14
C PHE A 115 7.32 9.89 -28.63
N TYR A 116 6.43 10.77 -29.11
CA TYR A 116 6.37 11.11 -30.54
C TYR A 116 7.45 12.10 -30.97
N HIS A 117 8.00 12.86 -30.01
CA HIS A 117 8.98 13.91 -30.28
C HIS A 117 10.43 13.47 -30.02
N GLU A 118 10.64 12.26 -29.50
CA GLU A 118 11.96 11.80 -29.09
C GLU A 118 12.65 11.00 -30.17
N LYS A 119 13.93 11.32 -30.38
CA LYS A 119 14.78 10.67 -31.38
C LYS A 119 15.66 9.59 -30.74
N TYR A 120 15.90 9.66 -29.43
CA TYR A 120 16.79 8.77 -28.71
C TYR A 120 16.06 8.12 -27.54
N PHE A 121 16.08 6.79 -27.52
CA PHE A 121 15.48 5.98 -26.47
C PHE A 121 16.56 5.15 -25.77
N TYR A 122 16.44 5.07 -24.45
CA TYR A 122 17.11 4.05 -23.66
C TYR A 122 16.41 2.72 -23.89
N LYS A 123 17.19 1.64 -24.00
CA LYS A 123 16.67 0.27 -24.05
C LYS A 123 16.87 -0.37 -22.70
N ILE A 124 15.78 -0.61 -21.99
CA ILE A 124 15.79 -1.20 -20.65
C ILE A 124 15.49 -2.70 -20.79
N PRO A 125 16.46 -3.59 -20.59
CA PRO A 125 16.21 -5.03 -20.64
C PRO A 125 15.28 -5.44 -19.51
N TYR A 126 14.32 -6.31 -19.81
CA TYR A 126 13.54 -7.02 -18.80
C TYR A 126 13.49 -8.51 -19.13
N LYS A 127 13.37 -9.32 -18.08
CA LYS A 127 13.31 -10.77 -18.18
C LYS A 127 11.91 -11.24 -17.80
N VAL A 128 11.28 -11.99 -18.69
CA VAL A 128 10.00 -12.64 -18.42
C VAL A 128 10.27 -13.98 -17.72
N ILE A 129 9.33 -14.42 -16.89
CA ILE A 129 9.41 -15.70 -16.15
C ILE A 129 9.57 -16.89 -17.12
N THR A 130 9.06 -16.77 -18.35
CA THR A 130 9.22 -17.76 -19.43
C THR A 130 10.65 -17.91 -19.96
N GLY A 131 11.57 -17.02 -19.53
CA GLY A 131 12.97 -17.02 -19.96
C GLY A 131 13.25 -16.04 -21.11
N ASP A 132 12.21 -15.53 -21.77
CA ASP A 132 12.35 -14.56 -22.85
C ASP A 132 12.87 -13.22 -22.32
N THR A 133 13.88 -12.68 -22.99
CA THR A 133 14.41 -11.34 -22.75
C THR A 133 13.86 -10.39 -23.79
N SER A 134 13.29 -9.28 -23.32
CA SER A 134 12.79 -8.21 -24.17
C SER A 134 13.26 -6.87 -23.60
N TYR A 135 12.92 -5.77 -24.27
CA TYR A 135 13.36 -4.43 -23.90
C TYR A 135 12.18 -3.47 -23.87
N PHE A 136 12.15 -2.60 -22.86
CA PHE A 136 11.34 -1.39 -22.91
C PHE A 136 12.12 -0.27 -23.58
N GLU A 137 11.42 0.56 -24.34
CA GLU A 137 11.94 1.84 -24.80
C GLU A 137 11.51 2.92 -23.80
N GLY A 138 12.50 3.67 -23.32
CA GLY A 138 12.26 4.72 -22.34
C GLY A 138 13.06 5.98 -22.61
N ILE A 139 12.63 7.08 -22.02
CA ILE A 139 13.27 8.38 -22.13
C ILE A 139 13.70 8.86 -20.75
N LYS A 140 14.82 9.56 -20.67
CA LYS A 140 15.28 10.13 -19.40
C LYS A 140 14.50 11.40 -19.10
N ILE A 141 13.80 11.41 -17.96
CA ILE A 141 13.16 12.60 -17.41
C ILE A 141 13.90 13.03 -16.16
N LYS A 142 14.18 14.33 -16.08
CA LYS A 142 14.88 14.93 -14.93
C LYS A 142 13.90 15.55 -13.95
N ASN A 143 14.25 15.55 -12.67
CA ASN A 143 13.51 16.23 -11.61
C ASN A 143 12.01 15.84 -11.56
N VAL A 144 11.70 14.55 -11.64
CA VAL A 144 10.32 14.07 -11.43
C VAL A 144 9.99 14.17 -9.95
N TYR A 145 8.85 14.77 -9.63
CA TYR A 145 8.38 14.91 -8.25
C TYR A 145 7.53 13.71 -7.86
N PHE A 146 7.81 13.17 -6.69
CA PHE A 146 7.08 12.07 -6.07
C PHE A 146 6.54 12.52 -4.72
N LYS A 147 5.25 12.29 -4.50
CA LYS A 147 4.56 12.64 -3.27
C LYS A 147 3.78 11.46 -2.74
N ASN A 148 3.91 11.19 -1.46
CA ASN A 148 3.16 10.17 -0.73
C ASN A 148 2.95 10.67 0.70
N ASN A 149 1.95 10.14 1.40
CA ASN A 149 1.62 10.50 2.78
C ASN A 149 2.83 10.51 3.73
N ASN A 150 3.86 9.71 3.45
CA ASN A 150 5.03 9.57 4.31
C ASN A 150 6.23 10.42 3.86
N ARG A 151 6.35 10.76 2.57
CA ARG A 151 7.56 11.37 2.02
C ARG A 151 7.35 11.98 0.65
N ASP A 152 8.08 13.07 0.42
CA ASP A 152 8.12 13.80 -0.83
C ASP A 152 9.58 13.97 -1.27
N PHE A 153 9.86 13.76 -2.56
CA PHE A 153 11.23 13.87 -3.08
C PHE A 153 11.23 14.08 -4.60
N TYR A 154 12.39 14.43 -5.14
CA TYR A 154 12.64 14.54 -6.57
C TYR A 154 13.68 13.50 -7.01
N ALA A 155 13.48 12.91 -8.17
CA ALA A 155 14.45 11.97 -8.76
C ALA A 155 14.50 12.07 -10.29
N ASP A 156 15.67 11.77 -10.84
CA ASP A 156 15.84 11.49 -12.27
C ASP A 156 15.40 10.04 -12.54
N VAL A 157 14.64 9.82 -13.61
CA VAL A 157 14.06 8.51 -13.91
C VAL A 157 14.08 8.22 -15.40
N ILE A 158 14.01 6.93 -15.74
CA ILE A 158 13.71 6.49 -17.11
C ILE A 158 12.23 6.18 -17.21
N LEU A 159 11.52 6.97 -18.03
CA LEU A 159 10.10 6.85 -18.27
C LEU A 159 9.86 5.92 -19.46
N CYS A 160 9.11 4.84 -19.24
CA CYS A 160 8.67 3.87 -20.25
C CYS A 160 7.15 3.91 -20.35
N THR A 161 6.60 3.51 -21.51
CA THR A 161 5.14 3.40 -21.69
C THR A 161 4.65 1.99 -21.91
N THR A 162 3.42 1.73 -21.49
CA THR A 162 2.68 0.52 -21.88
C THR A 162 1.30 0.87 -22.43
N ASN A 163 0.81 0.05 -23.36
CA ASN A 163 -0.57 0.13 -23.85
C ASN A 163 -1.55 -0.67 -22.95
N THR A 164 -1.04 -1.52 -22.07
CA THR A 164 -1.86 -2.34 -21.17
C THR A 164 -2.32 -1.54 -19.96
N LEU A 165 -3.57 -1.76 -19.53
CA LEU A 165 -4.06 -1.26 -18.25
C LEU A 165 -3.33 -1.97 -17.10
N LEU A 166 -2.75 -1.20 -16.19
CA LEU A 166 -1.95 -1.70 -15.06
C LEU A 166 -2.83 -2.06 -13.85
N ASP A 167 -3.88 -1.30 -13.58
CA ASP A 167 -4.87 -1.61 -12.53
C ASP A 167 -6.29 -1.46 -13.09
N SER A 168 -7.05 -2.56 -13.08
CA SER A 168 -8.46 -2.56 -13.51
C SER A 168 -9.33 -1.65 -12.64
N ASN A 169 -8.97 -1.49 -11.37
CA ASN A 169 -9.65 -0.62 -10.42
C ASN A 169 -9.23 0.85 -10.52
N LYS A 170 -8.31 1.20 -11.44
CA LYS A 170 -7.80 2.57 -11.66
C LYS A 170 -7.31 3.27 -10.37
N ARG A 171 -6.65 2.52 -9.48
CA ARG A 171 -6.03 3.09 -8.27
C ARG A 171 -4.66 3.71 -8.57
N PHE A 172 -4.00 3.22 -9.62
CA PHE A 172 -2.74 3.74 -10.14
C PHE A 172 -2.69 3.53 -11.65
N GLU A 173 -1.89 4.35 -12.31
CA GLU A 173 -1.69 4.35 -13.76
C GLU A 173 -0.21 4.16 -14.14
N ALA A 174 0.68 3.99 -13.14
CA ALA A 174 2.09 3.69 -13.34
C ALA A 174 2.61 2.65 -12.33
N ILE A 175 3.67 1.93 -12.71
CA ILE A 175 4.47 1.08 -11.82
C ILE A 175 5.83 1.74 -11.62
N LEU A 176 6.24 1.77 -10.36
CA LEU A 176 7.49 2.32 -9.86
C LEU A 176 8.41 1.19 -9.41
N SER A 177 9.63 1.14 -9.93
CA SER A 177 10.67 0.23 -9.47
C SER A 177 11.09 0.53 -8.03
N ARG A 178 11.55 -0.50 -7.30
CA ARG A 178 12.09 -0.36 -5.94
C ARG A 178 13.24 0.65 -5.88
N CYS A 179 14.06 0.74 -6.94
CA CYS A 179 15.23 1.62 -7.02
C CYS A 179 14.93 3.13 -6.92
N ILE A 180 13.65 3.51 -6.88
CA ILE A 180 13.21 4.89 -6.63
C ILE A 180 13.44 5.32 -5.17
N ILE A 181 13.68 4.37 -4.27
CA ILE A 181 13.73 4.56 -2.81
C ILE A 181 15.05 4.08 -2.24
#